data_AF-A0A0V1NX25-F1
#
_entry.id   AF-A0A0V1NX25-F1
#
_cell.length_a   1.000
_cell.length_b   1.000
_cell.length_c   1.000
_cell.angle_alpha   90.00
_cell.angle_beta   90.00
_cell.angle_gamma   90.00
#
_symmetry.space_group_name_H-M   'P 1'
#
loop_
_entity.id
_entity.type
_entity.pdbx_description
1 polymer ?
#
loop_
_entity_poly.entity_id
_entity_poly.type
_entity_poly.pdbx_seq_one_letter_code
_entity_poly.pdbx_strand_id
1 'polypeptide(L)'
;MQEKKCKNMRQINLSVHETTGQSPFKVTFGEKPRIGLESYVLPKLLADAAKAEEETKGFLASLEEANEKENLNRIEKRNEGNESIAEKTFLHQDQVFIEAREEAAAGQSRAAAKMKRRLTKLLKPLCIGQNTTLRAPDVDRGPADPKNFLVVIMAECKGLDTVGCREGKFSSKFAAADLQVISKNLLCIDEVPDAKIPLRTAVTKATGGQGYVKCMCLSGWSSGRCSCSRKKLLCNSRCYLGKPCKNV
;
A
#
# COMPACT_ATOMS: atom_id res chain seq x y z
N MET A 1 26.86 1.72 -11.95
CA MET A 1 26.15 0.49 -11.58
C MET A 1 27.00 -0.24 -10.55
N GLN A 2 26.64 -0.18 -9.26
CA GLN A 2 27.33 -0.90 -8.20
C GLN A 2 26.27 -1.59 -7.35
N GLU A 3 26.21 -2.93 -7.46
CA GLU A 3 25.34 -3.79 -6.68
C GLU A 3 25.78 -3.76 -5.21
N LYS A 4 24.90 -3.31 -4.32
CA LYS A 4 25.07 -3.47 -2.89
C LYS A 4 24.75 -4.92 -2.53
N LYS A 5 25.79 -5.76 -2.37
CA LYS A 5 25.68 -7.05 -1.68
C LYS A 5 25.26 -6.80 -0.23
N CYS A 6 23.97 -6.99 0.09
CA CYS A 6 23.52 -7.13 1.47
C CYS A 6 24.03 -8.47 2.04
N LYS A 7 25.10 -8.41 2.83
CA LYS A 7 25.50 -9.53 3.70
C LYS A 7 24.44 -9.66 4.80
N ASN A 8 23.51 -10.61 4.66
CA ASN A 8 22.58 -10.97 5.73
C ASN A 8 23.31 -11.76 6.82
N MET A 9 23.95 -11.06 7.75
CA MET A 9 24.38 -11.61 9.03
C MET A 9 23.13 -11.72 9.90
N ARG A 10 22.55 -12.91 10.04
CA ARG A 10 21.41 -13.16 10.93
C ARG A 10 21.84 -12.91 12.37
N GLN A 11 21.57 -11.73 12.90
CA GLN A 11 21.73 -11.46 14.33
C GLN A 11 20.70 -12.28 15.10
N ILE A 12 21.17 -13.17 15.98
CA ILE A 12 20.31 -13.91 16.91
C ILE A 12 19.90 -12.91 18.00
N ASN A 13 18.62 -12.52 18.02
CA ASN A 13 18.08 -11.65 19.07
C ASN A 13 18.01 -12.42 20.39
N LEU A 14 18.92 -12.07 21.30
CA LEU A 14 19.00 -12.61 22.66
C LEU A 14 18.22 -11.79 23.68
N SER A 15 17.62 -10.67 23.27
CA SER A 15 16.77 -9.85 24.14
C SER A 15 15.57 -10.67 24.61
N VAL A 16 15.29 -10.58 25.90
CA VAL A 16 14.10 -11.20 26.52
C VAL A 16 12.97 -10.19 26.54
N HIS A 17 11.76 -10.65 26.26
CA HIS A 17 10.57 -9.80 26.37
C HIS A 17 10.14 -9.68 27.84
N GLU A 18 9.87 -8.46 28.33
CA GLU A 18 9.61 -8.18 29.75
C GLU A 18 8.45 -9.01 30.34
N THR A 19 7.39 -9.23 29.58
CA THR A 19 6.19 -9.93 30.07
C THR A 19 6.35 -11.45 30.16
N THR A 20 7.20 -12.04 29.33
CA THR A 20 7.36 -13.50 29.22
C THR A 20 8.70 -14.01 29.72
N GLY A 21 9.69 -13.12 29.91
CA GLY A 21 11.04 -13.46 30.37
C GLY A 21 11.82 -14.38 29.41
N GLN A 22 11.30 -14.63 28.21
CA GLN A 22 11.89 -15.52 27.21
C GLN A 22 12.30 -14.74 25.96
N SER A 23 13.36 -15.21 25.29
CA SER A 23 13.80 -14.62 24.03
C SER A 23 12.90 -15.06 22.88
N PRO A 24 12.72 -14.23 21.84
CA PRO A 24 11.97 -14.60 20.64
C PRO A 24 12.42 -15.94 20.05
N PHE A 25 13.73 -16.23 20.08
CA PHE A 25 14.28 -17.50 19.60
C PHE A 25 13.76 -18.71 20.39
N LYS A 26 13.72 -18.62 21.73
CA LYS A 26 13.19 -19.71 22.55
C LYS A 26 11.69 -19.91 22.35
N VAL A 27 10.94 -18.82 22.13
CA VAL A 27 9.51 -18.90 21.84
C VAL A 27 9.25 -19.60 20.49
N THR A 28 10.07 -19.33 19.48
CA THR A 28 9.88 -19.91 18.14
C THR A 28 10.40 -21.34 18.01
N PHE A 29 11.48 -21.70 18.71
CA PHE A 29 12.15 -23.00 18.53
C PHE A 29 12.08 -23.92 19.76
N GLY A 30 11.51 -23.46 20.88
CA GLY A 30 11.39 -24.22 22.13
C GLY A 30 12.70 -24.39 22.91
N GLU A 31 13.85 -24.26 22.27
CA GLU A 31 15.18 -24.39 22.88
C GLU A 31 15.90 -23.05 23.04
N LYS A 32 16.81 -22.96 24.03
CA LYS A 32 17.72 -21.81 24.13
C LYS A 32 18.77 -21.91 23.01
N PRO A 33 19.15 -20.79 22.38
CA PRO A 33 20.21 -20.82 21.37
C PRO A 33 21.51 -21.33 22.01
N ARG A 34 22.17 -22.28 21.35
CA ARG A 34 23.48 -22.80 21.77
C ARG A 34 24.54 -21.76 21.41
N ILE A 35 25.32 -21.31 22.39
CA ILE A 35 26.31 -20.23 22.24
C ILE A 35 27.66 -20.78 22.70
N GLY A 36 28.67 -20.75 21.83
CA GLY A 36 30.05 -21.15 22.16
C GLY A 36 30.43 -22.61 21.85
N LEU A 37 31.74 -22.84 21.77
CA LEU A 37 32.37 -24.14 21.48
C LEU A 37 32.25 -25.16 22.63
N GLU A 38 31.90 -24.71 23.84
CA GLU A 38 31.72 -25.56 25.03
C GLU A 38 30.55 -26.56 24.92
N SER A 39 29.76 -26.49 23.85
CA SER A 39 28.63 -27.40 23.60
C SER A 39 29.00 -28.72 22.90
N TYR A 40 30.28 -28.92 22.54
CA TYR A 40 30.79 -30.19 22.01
C TYR A 40 31.57 -30.94 23.08
N VAL A 41 31.00 -32.03 23.59
CA VAL A 41 31.72 -32.96 24.48
C VAL A 41 32.71 -33.75 23.62
N LEU A 42 33.99 -33.39 23.68
CA LEU A 42 35.06 -34.19 23.09
C LEU A 42 35.08 -35.59 23.73
N PRO A 43 35.03 -36.69 22.96
CA PRO A 43 34.99 -38.04 23.52
C PRO A 43 36.25 -38.35 24.35
N LYS A 44 36.04 -38.93 25.53
CA LYS A 44 37.08 -39.34 26.50
C LYS A 44 38.12 -40.33 25.94
N LEU A 45 37.86 -40.93 24.77
CA LEU A 45 38.72 -41.92 24.11
C LEU A 45 40.07 -41.35 23.62
N LEU A 46 40.21 -40.02 23.47
CA LEU A 46 41.47 -39.38 23.06
C LEU A 46 42.48 -39.21 24.21
N ALA A 47 42.07 -39.42 25.47
CA ALA A 47 42.96 -39.26 26.62
C ALA A 47 43.89 -40.47 26.83
N ASP A 48 43.46 -41.68 26.42
CA ASP A 48 44.18 -42.93 26.73
C ASP A 48 45.11 -43.40 25.61
N ALA A 49 45.03 -42.83 24.41
CA ALA A 49 45.83 -43.22 23.24
C ALA A 49 47.17 -42.45 23.08
N ALA A 50 47.51 -41.57 24.03
CA ALA A 50 48.74 -40.75 23.99
C ALA A 50 50.01 -41.48 24.47
N LYS A 51 50.13 -42.79 24.21
CA LYS A 51 51.36 -43.56 24.47
C LYS A 51 51.77 -44.29 23.20
N ALA A 52 52.78 -43.72 22.54
CA ALA A 52 53.43 -44.10 21.27
C ALA A 52 52.76 -43.53 20.00
N GLU A 53 53.44 -42.56 19.39
CA GLU A 53 52.96 -41.75 18.26
C GLU A 53 52.90 -42.51 16.92
N GLU A 54 53.59 -43.65 16.77
CA GLU A 54 53.83 -44.24 15.46
C GLU A 54 52.71 -45.16 14.95
N GLU A 55 51.88 -45.74 15.84
CA GLU A 55 50.76 -46.61 15.43
C GLU A 55 49.44 -45.85 15.19
N THR A 56 49.38 -44.56 15.56
CA THR A 56 48.14 -43.76 15.48
C THR A 56 47.69 -43.46 14.04
N LYS A 57 48.63 -43.34 13.08
CA LYS A 57 48.30 -42.97 11.70
C LYS A 57 47.57 -44.07 10.94
N GLY A 58 47.95 -45.35 11.14
CA GLY A 58 47.35 -46.48 10.43
C GLY A 58 45.91 -46.78 10.88
N PHE A 59 45.65 -46.66 12.18
CA PHE A 59 44.30 -46.86 12.73
C PHE A 59 43.35 -45.72 12.40
N LEU A 60 43.83 -44.46 12.37
CA LEU A 60 43.02 -43.31 11.94
C LEU A 60 42.58 -43.44 10.48
N ALA A 61 43.50 -43.81 9.58
CA ALA A 61 43.18 -43.98 8.16
C ALA A 61 42.16 -45.11 7.93
N SER A 62 42.30 -46.24 8.62
CA SER A 62 41.39 -47.38 8.49
C SER A 62 39.99 -47.07 9.08
N LEU A 63 39.92 -46.28 10.15
CA LEU A 63 38.67 -45.85 10.76
C LEU A 63 37.96 -44.78 9.93
N GLU A 64 38.71 -43.86 9.31
CA GLU A 64 38.18 -42.86 8.36
C GLU A 64 37.55 -43.55 7.15
N GLU A 65 38.22 -44.50 6.51
CA GLU A 65 37.71 -45.17 5.31
C GLU A 65 36.44 -46.01 5.58
N ALA A 66 36.36 -46.68 6.74
CA ALA A 66 35.18 -47.45 7.14
C ALA A 66 33.99 -46.54 7.52
N ASN A 67 34.27 -45.45 8.23
CA ASN A 67 33.26 -44.50 8.70
C ASN A 67 32.72 -43.61 7.56
N GLU A 68 33.54 -43.29 6.56
CA GLU A 68 33.09 -42.57 5.35
C GLU A 68 32.13 -43.41 4.51
N LYS A 69 32.44 -44.69 4.27
CA LYS A 69 31.57 -45.60 3.51
C LYS A 69 30.24 -45.89 4.20
N GLU A 70 30.23 -46.02 5.53
CA GLU A 70 28.97 -46.21 6.27
C GLU A 70 28.14 -44.90 6.33
N ASN A 71 28.81 -43.74 6.47
CA ASN A 71 28.12 -42.44 6.42
C ASN A 71 27.51 -42.16 5.05
N LEU A 72 28.23 -42.39 3.96
CA LEU A 72 27.73 -42.18 2.59
C LEU A 72 26.44 -43.00 2.34
N ASN A 73 26.44 -44.29 2.69
CA ASN A 73 25.25 -45.14 2.57
C ASN A 73 24.07 -44.71 3.47
N ARG A 74 24.34 -44.16 4.67
CA ARG A 74 23.29 -43.64 5.57
C ARG A 74 22.76 -42.27 5.13
N ILE A 75 23.59 -41.45 4.48
CA ILE A 75 23.25 -40.12 3.97
C ILE A 75 22.41 -40.26 2.70
N GLU A 76 22.80 -41.12 1.76
CA GLU A 76 22.03 -41.38 0.53
C GLU A 76 20.61 -41.86 0.82
N LYS A 77 20.44 -42.82 1.75
CA LYS A 77 19.12 -43.33 2.17
C LYS A 77 18.28 -42.31 2.94
N ARG A 78 18.88 -41.31 3.59
CA ARG A 78 18.15 -40.20 4.25
C ARG A 78 17.72 -39.13 3.25
N ASN A 79 18.52 -38.85 2.24
CA ASN A 79 18.27 -37.73 1.34
C ASN A 79 17.08 -38.01 0.41
N GLU A 80 16.96 -39.20 -0.17
CA GLU A 80 15.83 -39.55 -1.07
C GLU A 80 14.46 -39.53 -0.36
N GLY A 81 14.41 -39.98 0.90
CA GLY A 81 13.19 -39.98 1.71
C GLY A 81 12.83 -38.60 2.28
N ASN A 82 13.82 -37.80 2.67
CA ASN A 82 13.58 -36.51 3.33
C ASN A 82 13.33 -35.37 2.34
N GLU A 83 13.96 -35.40 1.16
CA GLU A 83 13.76 -34.41 0.09
C GLU A 83 12.32 -34.53 -0.47
N SER A 84 11.84 -35.77 -0.67
CA SER A 84 10.48 -36.03 -1.16
C SER A 84 9.36 -35.73 -0.13
N ILE A 85 9.62 -35.84 1.17
CA ILE A 85 8.66 -35.46 2.23
C ILE A 85 8.66 -33.95 2.46
N ALA A 86 9.83 -33.30 2.46
CA ALA A 86 9.95 -31.86 2.64
C ALA A 86 9.31 -31.09 1.46
N GLU A 87 9.55 -31.51 0.21
CA GLU A 87 8.92 -30.90 -0.97
C GLU A 87 7.40 -31.08 -0.97
N LYS A 88 6.89 -32.27 -0.63
CA LYS A 88 5.44 -32.51 -0.52
C LYS A 88 4.80 -31.68 0.59
N THR A 89 5.50 -31.50 1.72
CA THR A 89 5.01 -30.69 2.84
C THR A 89 5.00 -29.21 2.51
N PHE A 90 5.99 -28.71 1.76
CA PHE A 90 6.07 -27.32 1.31
C PHE A 90 4.98 -27.00 0.28
N LEU A 91 4.80 -27.86 -0.73
CA LEU A 91 3.75 -27.72 -1.74
C LEU A 91 2.35 -27.79 -1.15
N HIS A 92 2.14 -28.64 -0.13
CA HIS A 92 0.86 -28.72 0.57
C HIS A 92 0.58 -27.49 1.43
N GLN A 93 1.60 -26.92 2.09
CA GLN A 93 1.45 -25.67 2.83
C GLN A 93 1.08 -24.50 1.89
N ASP A 94 1.75 -24.38 0.74
CA ASP A 94 1.42 -23.36 -0.26
C ASP A 94 -0.01 -23.51 -0.78
N GLN A 95 -0.48 -24.73 -1.00
CA GLN A 95 -1.85 -25.01 -1.41
C GLN A 95 -2.87 -24.55 -0.35
N VAL A 96 -2.62 -24.84 0.93
CA VAL A 96 -3.47 -24.38 2.05
C VAL A 96 -3.48 -22.85 2.15
N PHE A 97 -2.34 -22.19 1.92
CA PHE A 97 -2.29 -20.72 1.89
C PHE A 97 -3.04 -20.13 0.70
N ILE A 98 -2.97 -20.74 -0.48
CA ILE A 98 -3.71 -20.31 -1.67
C ILE A 98 -5.22 -20.46 -1.42
N GLU A 99 -5.66 -21.62 -0.93
CA GLU A 99 -7.06 -21.89 -0.62
C GLU A 99 -7.60 -20.91 0.44
N ALA A 100 -6.84 -20.66 1.51
CA ALA A 100 -7.22 -19.67 2.52
C ALA A 100 -7.34 -18.25 1.94
N ARG A 101 -6.48 -17.87 0.98
CA ARG A 101 -6.56 -16.56 0.31
C ARG A 101 -7.75 -16.47 -0.63
N GLU A 102 -8.08 -17.55 -1.36
CA GLU A 102 -9.26 -17.63 -2.21
C GLU A 102 -10.55 -17.58 -1.38
N GLU A 103 -10.61 -18.31 -0.28
CA GLU A 103 -11.75 -18.27 0.64
C GLU A 103 -11.91 -16.88 1.26
N ALA A 104 -10.81 -16.24 1.69
CA ALA A 104 -10.84 -14.87 2.17
C ALA A 104 -11.32 -13.88 1.09
N ALA A 105 -10.86 -14.03 -0.15
CA ALA A 105 -11.31 -13.20 -1.28
C ALA A 105 -12.79 -13.42 -1.62
N ALA A 106 -13.26 -14.67 -1.56
CA ALA A 106 -14.67 -15.01 -1.72
C ALA A 106 -15.52 -14.42 -0.58
N GLY A 107 -15.02 -14.48 0.66
CA GLY A 107 -15.62 -13.89 1.85
C GLY A 107 -15.76 -12.36 1.73
N GLN A 108 -14.70 -11.68 1.29
CA GLN A 108 -14.72 -10.24 1.00
C GLN A 108 -15.71 -9.90 -0.12
N SER A 109 -15.73 -10.69 -1.19
CA SER A 109 -16.67 -10.52 -2.31
C SER A 109 -18.12 -10.67 -1.85
N ARG A 110 -18.41 -11.67 -1.01
CA ARG A 110 -19.74 -11.88 -0.41
C ARG A 110 -20.14 -10.73 0.51
N ALA A 111 -19.21 -10.24 1.33
CA ALA A 111 -19.44 -9.09 2.20
C ALA A 111 -19.73 -7.82 1.39
N ALA A 112 -18.95 -7.54 0.34
CA ALA A 112 -19.15 -6.43 -0.56
C ALA A 112 -20.50 -6.52 -1.29
N ALA A 113 -20.90 -7.72 -1.76
CA ALA A 113 -22.21 -7.94 -2.38
C ALA A 113 -23.36 -7.66 -1.41
N LYS A 114 -23.24 -8.09 -0.14
CA LYS A 114 -24.24 -7.79 0.91
C LYS A 114 -24.34 -6.29 1.18
N MET A 115 -23.21 -5.58 1.19
CA MET A 115 -23.17 -4.12 1.34
C MET A 115 -23.86 -3.42 0.15
N LYS A 116 -23.53 -3.81 -1.10
CA LYS A 116 -24.17 -3.27 -2.31
C LYS A 116 -25.69 -3.50 -2.33
N ARG A 117 -26.16 -4.68 -1.91
CA ARG A 117 -27.61 -4.97 -1.79
C ARG A 117 -28.32 -4.09 -0.76
N ARG A 118 -27.66 -3.74 0.35
CA ARG A 118 -28.24 -2.81 1.34
C ARG A 118 -28.29 -1.39 0.80
N LEU A 119 -27.22 -0.95 0.14
CA LEU A 119 -27.13 0.40 -0.44
C LEU A 119 -28.16 0.63 -1.55
N THR A 120 -28.31 -0.34 -2.47
CA THR A 120 -29.29 -0.26 -3.59
C THR A 120 -30.74 -0.19 -3.12
N LYS A 121 -31.08 -0.74 -1.95
CA LYS A 121 -32.42 -0.58 -1.35
C LYS A 121 -32.68 0.81 -0.78
N LEU A 122 -31.62 1.53 -0.41
CA LEU A 122 -31.71 2.86 0.21
C LEU A 122 -31.65 3.99 -0.83
N LEU A 123 -30.89 3.77 -1.91
CA LEU A 123 -30.73 4.77 -2.97
C LEU A 123 -31.95 4.76 -3.90
N LYS A 124 -32.43 5.96 -4.22
CA LYS A 124 -33.45 6.15 -5.24
C LYS A 124 -32.77 6.08 -6.62
N PRO A 125 -33.40 5.42 -7.62
CA PRO A 125 -32.89 5.45 -8.98
C PRO A 125 -32.91 6.90 -9.49
N LEU A 126 -31.85 7.26 -10.22
CA LEU A 126 -31.69 8.56 -10.83
C LEU A 126 -32.00 8.47 -12.32
N CYS A 127 -32.70 9.45 -12.85
CA CYS A 127 -33.03 9.52 -14.26
C CYS A 127 -32.03 10.40 -15.02
N ILE A 128 -31.77 10.05 -16.28
CA ILE A 128 -31.02 10.93 -17.20
C ILE A 128 -31.79 12.23 -17.37
N GLY A 129 -31.08 13.37 -17.31
CA GLY A 129 -31.65 14.71 -17.35
C GLY A 129 -32.12 15.23 -16.00
N GLN A 130 -32.04 14.44 -14.94
CA GLN A 130 -32.42 14.88 -13.61
C GLN A 130 -31.39 15.85 -13.03
N ASN A 131 -31.87 16.97 -12.49
CA ASN A 131 -31.06 17.93 -11.76
C ASN A 131 -30.72 17.37 -10.37
N THR A 132 -29.44 17.41 -10.05
CA THR A 132 -28.92 17.01 -8.75
C THR A 132 -27.92 18.04 -8.25
N THR A 133 -27.55 17.97 -6.98
CA THR A 133 -26.41 18.70 -6.46
C THR A 133 -25.29 17.74 -6.13
N LEU A 134 -24.07 18.19 -6.41
CA LEU A 134 -22.85 17.49 -6.06
C LEU A 134 -22.12 18.27 -4.97
N ARG A 135 -21.70 17.57 -3.91
CA ARG A 135 -20.92 18.18 -2.83
C ARG A 135 -19.48 18.42 -3.29
N ALA A 136 -19.03 19.66 -3.22
CA ALA A 136 -17.64 20.02 -3.47
C ALA A 136 -16.75 19.60 -2.28
N PRO A 137 -15.55 19.02 -2.54
CA PRO A 137 -14.58 18.76 -1.50
C PRO A 137 -14.17 20.05 -0.77
N ASP A 138 -13.98 19.97 0.55
CA ASP A 138 -13.61 21.15 1.35
C ASP A 138 -12.24 21.73 0.94
N VAL A 139 -11.35 20.93 0.35
CA VAL A 139 -10.06 21.40 -0.20
C VAL A 139 -10.23 22.29 -1.42
N ASP A 140 -11.28 22.11 -2.22
CA ASP A 140 -11.48 22.86 -3.47
C ASP A 140 -12.38 24.09 -3.28
N ARG A 141 -12.97 24.22 -2.09
CA ARG A 141 -14.00 25.19 -1.76
C ARG A 141 -13.46 26.31 -0.84
N GLY A 142 -13.81 27.56 -1.13
CA GLY A 142 -13.56 28.69 -0.22
C GLY A 142 -14.45 28.63 1.04
N PRO A 143 -14.08 29.30 2.15
CA PRO A 143 -14.88 29.26 3.38
C PRO A 143 -16.33 29.73 3.20
N ALA A 144 -16.55 30.73 2.33
CA ALA A 144 -17.86 31.33 2.06
C ALA A 144 -18.64 30.65 0.91
N ASP A 145 -18.00 29.75 0.16
CA ASP A 145 -18.62 29.13 -1.01
C ASP A 145 -19.71 28.13 -0.60
N PRO A 146 -20.75 27.89 -1.41
CA PRO A 146 -21.73 26.85 -1.12
C PRO A 146 -21.10 25.45 -1.15
N LYS A 147 -21.52 24.56 -0.23
CA LYS A 147 -21.01 23.18 -0.15
C LYS A 147 -21.42 22.33 -1.35
N ASN A 148 -22.60 22.60 -1.90
CA ASN A 148 -23.19 21.83 -2.99
C ASN A 148 -23.42 22.77 -4.18
N PHE A 149 -23.14 22.30 -5.39
CA PHE A 149 -23.42 23.05 -6.61
C PHE A 149 -24.21 22.20 -7.61
N LEU A 150 -24.90 22.88 -8.53
CA LEU A 150 -25.87 22.29 -9.45
C LEU A 150 -25.18 21.48 -10.57
N VAL A 151 -25.68 20.26 -10.78
CA VAL A 151 -25.28 19.38 -11.88
C VAL A 151 -26.50 18.68 -12.48
N VAL A 152 -26.37 18.18 -13.70
CA VAL A 152 -27.38 17.36 -14.38
C VAL A 152 -26.79 16.01 -14.72
N ILE A 153 -27.61 14.96 -14.65
CA ILE A 153 -27.20 13.61 -15.02
C ILE A 153 -27.25 13.48 -16.55
N MET A 154 -26.13 13.11 -17.15
CA MET A 154 -25.96 13.03 -18.59
C MET A 154 -26.08 11.60 -19.11
N ALA A 155 -25.51 10.65 -18.38
CA ALA A 155 -25.48 9.23 -18.76
C ALA A 155 -25.17 8.35 -17.56
N GLU A 156 -25.66 7.11 -17.56
CA GLU A 156 -25.31 6.09 -16.58
C GLU A 156 -24.37 5.05 -17.20
N CYS A 157 -23.35 4.61 -16.45
CA CYS A 157 -22.40 3.58 -16.87
C CYS A 157 -22.01 2.69 -15.68
N LYS A 158 -22.46 1.42 -15.69
CA LYS A 158 -22.08 0.41 -14.67
C LYS A 158 -22.41 0.87 -13.23
N GLY A 159 -23.53 1.56 -13.03
CA GLY A 159 -23.95 2.10 -11.73
C GLY A 159 -23.20 3.35 -11.28
N LEU A 160 -22.49 4.02 -12.20
CA LEU A 160 -21.90 5.34 -11.99
C LEU A 160 -22.44 6.31 -13.03
N ASP A 161 -22.79 7.50 -12.56
CA ASP A 161 -23.38 8.57 -13.35
C ASP A 161 -22.30 9.51 -13.86
N THR A 162 -22.37 9.82 -15.14
CA THR A 162 -21.67 10.94 -15.74
C THR A 162 -22.55 12.16 -15.55
N VAL A 163 -22.01 13.18 -14.90
CA VAL A 163 -22.74 14.42 -14.61
C VAL A 163 -22.11 15.59 -15.35
N GLY A 164 -22.91 16.61 -15.59
CA GLY A 164 -22.51 17.83 -16.28
C GLY A 164 -22.93 19.07 -15.51
N CYS A 165 -22.19 20.15 -15.69
CA CYS A 165 -22.53 21.47 -15.18
C CYS A 165 -22.48 22.49 -16.34
N ARG A 166 -22.87 23.74 -16.09
CA ARG A 166 -22.82 24.83 -17.09
C ARG A 166 -21.45 25.01 -17.74
N GLU A 167 -20.39 24.65 -17.02
CA GLU A 167 -19.03 24.79 -17.52
C GLU A 167 -18.59 23.66 -18.44
N GLY A 168 -19.20 22.48 -18.30
CA GLY A 168 -18.87 21.30 -19.07
C GLY A 168 -19.20 19.98 -18.37
N LYS A 169 -18.83 18.87 -19.02
CA LYS A 169 -19.04 17.50 -18.54
C LYS A 169 -17.91 17.06 -17.64
N PHE A 170 -18.22 16.38 -16.54
CA PHE A 170 -17.17 15.87 -15.66
C PHE A 170 -16.42 14.70 -16.29
N SER A 171 -15.09 14.71 -16.14
CA SER A 171 -14.26 13.56 -16.51
C SER A 171 -14.45 12.37 -15.57
N SER A 172 -14.72 12.65 -14.29
CA SER A 172 -15.02 11.67 -13.25
C SER A 172 -16.49 11.26 -13.29
N LYS A 173 -16.75 10.02 -12.88
CA LYS A 173 -18.12 9.50 -12.67
C LYS A 173 -18.44 9.47 -11.18
N PHE A 174 -19.71 9.55 -10.84
CA PHE A 174 -20.21 9.67 -9.47
C PHE A 174 -21.20 8.56 -9.16
N ALA A 175 -21.26 8.12 -7.90
CA ALA A 175 -22.31 7.23 -7.48
C ALA A 175 -23.58 8.03 -7.17
N ALA A 176 -24.75 7.40 -7.26
CA ALA A 176 -26.00 8.02 -6.83
C ALA A 176 -25.99 8.49 -5.36
N ALA A 177 -25.12 7.91 -4.52
CA ALA A 177 -24.93 8.34 -3.14
C ALA A 177 -24.22 9.71 -3.00
N ASP A 178 -23.45 10.11 -4.01
CA ASP A 178 -22.74 11.39 -4.03
C ASP A 178 -23.63 12.54 -4.52
N LEU A 179 -24.81 12.21 -5.07
CA LEU A 179 -25.72 13.13 -5.73
C LEU A 179 -27.00 13.30 -4.90
N GLN A 180 -27.42 14.55 -4.72
CA GLN A 180 -28.68 14.87 -4.06
C GLN A 180 -29.69 15.40 -5.05
N VAL A 181 -30.83 14.72 -5.20
CA VAL A 181 -31.89 15.08 -6.15
C VAL A 181 -32.50 16.45 -5.85
N ILE A 182 -32.67 17.26 -6.90
CA ILE A 182 -33.46 18.48 -6.89
C ILE A 182 -34.76 18.22 -7.67
N SER A 183 -35.90 18.66 -7.13
CA SER A 183 -37.21 18.50 -7.78
C SER A 183 -37.48 19.50 -8.90
N LYS A 184 -36.73 20.61 -8.94
CA LYS A 184 -36.85 21.67 -9.95
C LYS A 184 -35.85 21.45 -11.09
N ASN A 185 -36.32 21.63 -12.33
CA ASN A 185 -35.46 21.64 -13.51
C ASN A 185 -34.81 23.02 -13.64
N LEU A 186 -33.51 23.10 -13.31
CA LEU A 186 -32.75 24.36 -13.28
C LEU A 186 -31.68 24.45 -14.37
N LEU A 187 -31.42 23.34 -15.06
CA LEU A 187 -30.39 23.16 -16.07
C LEU A 187 -30.84 22.05 -17.01
N CYS A 188 -30.87 22.32 -18.32
CA CYS A 188 -31.12 21.29 -19.34
C CYS A 188 -29.83 20.57 -19.73
N ILE A 189 -29.95 19.35 -20.28
CA ILE A 189 -28.81 18.61 -20.85
C ILE A 189 -28.16 19.39 -22.00
N ASP A 190 -28.96 20.08 -22.82
CA ASP A 190 -28.48 20.82 -24.00
C ASP A 190 -27.66 22.07 -23.64
N GLU A 191 -27.85 22.60 -22.41
CA GLU A 191 -27.09 23.75 -21.90
C GLU A 191 -25.68 23.37 -21.44
N VAL A 192 -25.35 22.06 -21.37
CA VAL A 192 -24.06 21.57 -20.88
C VAL A 192 -23.07 21.43 -22.04
N PRO A 193 -21.95 22.16 -22.03
CA PRO A 193 -20.90 22.00 -23.03
C PRO A 193 -20.29 20.59 -23.03
N ASP A 194 -19.96 20.06 -24.21
CA ASP A 194 -19.29 18.75 -24.36
C ASP A 194 -17.86 18.69 -23.83
N ALA A 195 -17.26 19.84 -23.52
CA ALA A 195 -15.90 19.92 -23.00
C ALA A 195 -15.77 19.13 -21.68
N LYS A 196 -14.77 18.24 -21.60
CA LYS A 196 -14.46 17.49 -20.39
C LYS A 196 -13.69 18.36 -19.40
N ILE A 197 -14.17 18.43 -18.16
CA ILE A 197 -13.62 19.27 -17.10
C ILE A 197 -13.45 18.44 -15.81
N PRO A 198 -12.35 18.60 -15.06
CA PRO A 198 -12.21 17.97 -13.75
C PRO A 198 -13.02 18.70 -12.67
N LEU A 199 -13.42 17.98 -11.62
CA LEU A 199 -14.25 18.50 -10.53
C LEU A 199 -13.77 19.86 -9.99
N ARG A 200 -12.49 19.93 -9.64
CA ARG A 200 -11.83 21.13 -9.11
C ARG A 200 -11.97 22.36 -10.02
N THR A 201 -11.85 22.18 -11.34
CA THR A 201 -11.98 23.29 -12.29
C THR A 201 -13.40 23.79 -12.36
N ALA A 202 -14.39 22.90 -12.35
CA ALA A 202 -15.79 23.31 -12.31
C ALA A 202 -16.12 24.05 -11.00
N VAL A 203 -15.66 23.56 -9.85
CA VAL A 203 -15.82 24.25 -8.56
C VAL A 203 -15.18 25.63 -8.60
N THR A 204 -13.94 25.73 -9.08
CA THR A 204 -13.23 27.01 -9.19
C THR A 204 -13.96 28.00 -10.08
N LYS A 205 -14.57 27.54 -11.18
CA LYS A 205 -15.35 28.42 -12.07
C LYS A 205 -16.72 28.79 -11.50
N ALA A 206 -17.38 27.86 -10.82
CA ALA A 206 -18.71 28.07 -10.25
C ALA A 206 -18.70 28.97 -9.00
N THR A 207 -17.69 28.84 -8.14
CA THR A 207 -17.63 29.57 -6.86
C THR A 207 -16.45 30.54 -6.75
N GLY A 208 -15.50 30.51 -7.68
CA GLY A 208 -14.19 31.18 -7.52
C GLY A 208 -13.17 30.34 -6.75
N GLY A 209 -13.59 29.20 -6.18
CA GLY A 209 -12.76 28.27 -5.41
C GLY A 209 -12.25 28.85 -4.10
N GLN A 210 -11.07 28.41 -3.64
CA GLN A 210 -10.43 28.90 -2.40
C GLN A 210 -10.23 30.44 -2.33
N GLY A 211 -10.48 31.18 -3.41
CA GLY A 211 -10.54 32.64 -3.36
C GLY A 211 -9.18 33.33 -3.19
N TYR A 212 -8.06 32.60 -3.20
CA TYR A 212 -6.74 33.23 -3.22
C TYR A 212 -5.76 32.50 -4.15
N VAL A 213 -5.27 33.23 -5.15
CA VAL A 213 -4.06 32.87 -5.88
C VAL A 213 -2.90 33.35 -5.01
N LYS A 214 -2.18 32.43 -4.37
CA LYS A 214 -0.93 32.77 -3.67
C LYS A 214 0.21 32.75 -4.67
N CYS A 215 0.81 33.91 -4.97
CA CYS A 215 2.12 33.94 -5.60
C CYS A 215 3.22 34.08 -4.53
N MET A 216 4.37 33.43 -4.76
CA MET A 216 5.57 33.64 -3.95
C MET A 216 6.46 34.67 -4.66
N CYS A 217 6.04 35.93 -4.65
CA CYS A 217 6.84 37.01 -5.23
C CYS A 217 8.05 37.28 -4.34
N LEU A 218 9.17 36.63 -4.64
CA LEU A 218 10.43 36.74 -3.89
C LEU A 218 11.23 38.01 -4.26
N SER A 219 11.09 38.49 -5.49
CA SER A 219 11.75 39.70 -5.98
C SER A 219 10.72 40.71 -6.52
N GLY A 220 11.05 41.99 -6.36
CA GLY A 220 10.28 43.09 -6.94
C GLY A 220 9.98 42.83 -8.42
N TRP A 221 8.82 43.33 -8.85
CA TRP A 221 8.21 43.12 -10.16
C TRP A 221 9.15 43.40 -11.34
N SER A 222 9.93 42.41 -11.73
CA SER A 222 10.77 42.49 -12.93
C SER A 222 10.78 41.21 -13.76
N SER A 223 10.23 40.09 -13.24
CA SER A 223 10.43 38.78 -13.88
C SER A 223 9.21 38.17 -14.56
N GLY A 224 8.04 38.83 -14.59
CA GLY A 224 6.82 38.24 -15.20
C GLY A 224 6.37 36.91 -14.56
N ARG A 225 6.93 36.56 -13.39
CA ARG A 225 6.69 35.30 -12.66
C ARG A 225 5.53 35.38 -11.66
N CYS A 226 4.85 36.52 -11.57
CA CYS A 226 3.71 36.68 -10.67
C CYS A 226 2.48 35.93 -11.19
N SER A 227 2.06 34.88 -10.48
CA SER A 227 0.85 34.12 -10.80
C SER A 227 -0.44 34.96 -10.70
N CYS A 228 -0.49 35.94 -9.80
CA CYS A 228 -1.66 36.83 -9.66
C CYS A 228 -1.81 37.72 -10.89
N SER A 229 -0.74 38.38 -11.31
CA SER A 229 -0.72 39.22 -12.51
C SER A 229 -1.08 38.46 -13.78
N ARG A 230 -0.54 37.24 -13.99
CA ARG A 230 -0.90 36.41 -15.15
C ARG A 230 -2.39 36.10 -15.22
N LYS A 231 -3.03 36.01 -14.05
CA LYS A 231 -4.48 35.82 -13.90
C LYS A 231 -5.25 37.14 -13.82
N LYS A 232 -4.59 38.29 -14.05
CA LYS A 232 -5.14 39.65 -13.96
C LYS A 232 -5.74 39.97 -12.58
N LEU A 233 -5.11 39.47 -11.52
CA LEU A 233 -5.49 39.71 -10.12
C LEU A 233 -4.40 40.52 -9.40
N LEU A 234 -4.83 41.37 -8.46
CA LEU A 234 -3.94 42.09 -7.54
C LEU A 234 -3.40 41.15 -6.45
N CYS A 235 -2.16 41.39 -6.03
CA CYS A 235 -1.52 40.65 -4.94
C CYS A 235 -1.98 41.20 -3.60
N ASN A 236 -2.50 40.33 -2.74
CA ASN A 236 -2.77 40.68 -1.35
C ASN A 236 -1.50 40.61 -0.48
N SER A 237 -1.59 41.11 0.75
CA SER A 237 -0.49 41.10 1.74
C SER A 237 0.08 39.73 2.07
N ARG A 238 -0.61 38.63 1.72
CA ARG A 238 -0.12 37.25 1.89
C ARG A 238 0.81 36.79 0.74
N CYS A 239 0.84 37.53 -0.37
CA CYS A 239 1.64 37.22 -1.56
C CYS A 239 3.05 37.81 -1.51
N TYR A 240 3.20 38.92 -0.79
CA TYR A 240 4.47 39.61 -0.59
C TYR A 240 4.72 39.66 0.92
N LEU A 241 5.56 38.77 1.43
CA LEU A 241 5.92 38.67 2.85
C LEU A 241 6.77 39.89 3.28
N GLY A 242 6.18 41.09 3.27
CA GLY A 242 6.86 42.36 3.53
C GLY A 242 7.82 42.83 2.43
N LYS A 243 7.76 42.24 1.22
CA LYS A 243 8.58 42.66 0.07
C LYS A 243 7.81 43.64 -0.83
N PRO A 244 8.48 44.59 -1.51
CA PRO A 244 7.81 45.52 -2.40
C PRO A 244 7.23 44.77 -3.61
N CYS A 245 5.90 44.76 -3.70
CA CYS A 245 5.17 44.29 -4.87
C CYS A 245 4.60 45.50 -5.63
N LYS A 246 4.72 45.51 -6.98
CA LYS A 246 4.13 46.57 -7.82
C LYS A 246 2.73 46.24 -8.33
N ASN A 247 2.21 45.06 -8.00
CA ASN A 247 0.86 44.59 -8.36
C ASN A 247 0.06 44.36 -7.09
N VAL A 248 -0.02 45.41 -6.28
CA VAL A 248 -0.89 45.51 -5.12
C VAL A 248 -2.16 46.22 -5.56
#